data_AF-A0A953A3Z5-F1
#
_entry.id   AF-A0A953A3Z5-F1
#
_cell.length_a   1.000
_cell.length_b   1.000
_cell.length_c   1.000
_cell.angle_alpha   90.00
_cell.angle_beta   90.00
_cell.angle_gamma   90.00
#
_symmetry.space_group_name_H-M   'P 1'
#
loop_
_entity.id
_entity.type
_entity.pdbx_description
1 polymer ?
#
loop_
_entity_poly.entity_id
_entity_poly.type
_entity_poly.pdbx_seq_one_letter_code
_entity_poly.pdbx_strand_id
1 'polypeptide(L)'
;MKKFLLLIIALAVLAGSYYWKKAPSKPAADPTSTTVGAGFEPDSSSATFEIDGEKVTLSGGHGSSAGTDGIATETEILDEKAFGDLNGDSKSDSVILLARSGGGSGVFVYAAAFVSGTLGYKGTEVIFLGDRIAPQSVSISNGVATVKFLDRKEGEAFAAEPTVPVSKQFVYKNGEFREK
;
A
#
# COMPACT_ATOMS: atom_id res chain seq x y z
N MET A 1 39.07 31.01 25.44
CA MET A 1 38.65 30.21 24.27
C MET A 1 37.45 29.30 24.57
N LYS A 2 37.45 28.47 25.63
CA LYS A 2 36.30 27.57 25.97
C LYS A 2 34.98 28.29 26.28
N LYS A 3 35.02 29.47 26.91
CA LYS A 3 33.82 30.27 27.24
C LYS A 3 33.10 30.84 26.01
N PHE A 4 33.86 31.15 24.94
CA PHE A 4 33.30 31.59 23.65
C PHE A 4 32.70 30.43 22.86
N LEU A 5 33.29 29.22 22.97
CA LEU A 5 32.76 28.02 22.32
C LEU A 5 31.38 27.61 22.89
N LEU A 6 31.19 27.73 24.22
CA LEU A 6 29.90 27.44 24.86
C LEU A 6 28.79 28.42 24.46
N LEU A 7 29.14 29.69 24.23
CA LEU A 7 28.19 30.72 23.78
C LEU A 7 27.72 30.49 22.34
N ILE A 8 28.62 30.02 21.46
CA ILE A 8 28.27 29.68 20.07
C ILE A 8 27.39 28.42 20.01
N ILE A 9 27.65 27.42 20.84
CA ILE A 9 26.80 26.22 20.93
C ILE A 9 25.41 26.59 21.46
N ALA A 10 25.32 27.44 22.49
CA ALA A 10 24.03 27.93 22.99
C ALA A 10 23.24 28.70 21.92
N LEU A 11 23.91 29.54 21.14
CA LEU A 11 23.30 30.26 20.01
C LEU A 11 22.87 29.31 18.87
N ALA A 12 23.63 28.26 18.58
CA ALA A 12 23.27 27.25 17.59
C ALA A 12 22.07 26.41 18.02
N VAL A 13 21.96 26.07 19.31
CA VAL A 13 20.80 25.37 19.87
C VAL A 13 19.57 26.27 19.89
N LEU A 14 19.72 27.55 20.24
CA LEU A 14 18.62 28.52 20.18
C LEU A 14 18.17 28.78 18.73
N ALA A 15 19.09 28.90 17.78
CA ALA A 15 18.75 29.02 16.36
C ALA A 15 18.06 27.74 15.85
N GLY A 16 18.58 26.55 16.18
CA GLY A 16 17.97 25.27 15.82
C GLY A 16 16.55 25.11 16.37
N SER A 17 16.31 25.50 17.63
CA SER A 17 14.97 25.50 18.22
C SER A 17 14.02 26.52 17.59
N TYR A 18 14.52 27.68 17.14
CA TYR A 18 13.72 28.66 16.41
C TYR A 18 13.32 28.15 15.02
N TYR A 19 14.22 27.48 14.30
CA TYR A 19 13.92 26.89 13.00
C TYR A 19 12.98 25.68 13.09
N TRP A 20 13.03 24.91 14.17
CA TRP A 20 12.10 23.79 14.37
C TRP A 20 10.65 24.25 14.62
N LYS A 21 10.45 25.43 15.21
CA LYS A 21 9.10 26.02 15.36
C LYS A 21 8.50 26.57 14.06
N LYS A 22 9.25 26.56 12.95
CA LYS A 22 8.81 27.09 11.66
C LYS A 22 8.82 26.05 10.53
N ALA A 23 8.76 24.77 10.87
CA ALA A 23 8.41 23.74 9.90
C ALA A 23 6.93 23.96 9.49
N PRO A 24 6.62 24.09 8.19
CA PRO A 24 5.24 24.16 7.75
C PRO A 24 4.56 22.84 8.14
N SER A 25 3.51 22.93 8.96
CA SER A 25 2.61 21.82 9.21
C SER A 25 2.14 21.27 7.86
N LYS A 26 2.41 19.98 7.60
CA LYS A 26 1.77 19.20 6.54
C LYS A 26 0.28 19.59 6.54
N PRO A 27 -0.32 20.00 5.42
CA PRO A 27 -1.74 20.30 5.38
C PRO A 27 -2.48 19.11 5.97
N ALA A 28 -3.26 19.37 7.03
CA ALA A 28 -4.15 18.36 7.57
C ALA A 28 -5.01 17.86 6.41
N ALA A 29 -5.09 16.54 6.25
CA ALA A 29 -6.12 15.95 5.41
C ALA A 29 -7.46 16.57 5.83
N ASP A 30 -8.22 17.07 4.85
CA ASP A 30 -9.53 17.66 5.06
C ASP A 30 -10.37 16.78 6.01
N PRO A 31 -10.88 17.29 7.14
CA PRO A 31 -11.74 16.52 8.03
C PRO A 31 -13.17 16.51 7.48
N THR A 32 -13.32 16.07 6.23
CA THR A 32 -14.63 15.76 5.63
C THR A 32 -14.72 14.29 5.24
N SER A 33 -14.14 13.40 6.04
CA SER A 33 -14.63 12.03 6.14
C SER A 33 -15.84 12.06 7.07
N THR A 34 -17.00 12.20 6.46
CA THR A 34 -18.29 12.01 7.13
C THR A 34 -18.28 10.66 7.82
N THR A 35 -18.40 10.69 9.15
CA THR A 35 -18.71 9.55 10.01
C THR A 35 -20.00 8.89 9.54
N VAL A 36 -19.88 7.86 8.71
CA VAL A 36 -20.85 6.76 8.62
C VAL A 36 -20.30 5.67 9.54
N GLY A 37 -21.11 5.19 10.48
CA GLY A 37 -20.70 4.49 11.70
C GLY A 37 -19.50 3.54 11.54
N ALA A 38 -18.57 3.59 12.50
CA ALA A 38 -17.33 2.82 12.50
C ALA A 38 -17.57 1.36 12.08
N GLY A 39 -17.37 1.10 10.79
CA GLY A 39 -17.51 -0.21 10.19
C GLY A 39 -16.37 -1.09 10.67
N PHE A 40 -16.64 -2.39 10.76
CA PHE A 40 -15.56 -3.36 10.94
C PHE A 40 -14.57 -3.23 9.78
N GLU A 41 -13.27 -3.18 10.07
CA GLU A 41 -12.20 -3.20 9.07
C GLU A 41 -11.47 -4.55 9.19
N PRO A 42 -11.56 -5.44 8.19
CA PRO A 42 -10.87 -6.73 8.28
C PRO A 42 -9.35 -6.56 8.27
N ASP A 43 -8.69 -7.14 9.26
CA ASP A 43 -7.23 -7.19 9.32
C ASP A 43 -6.67 -8.26 8.38
N SER A 44 -6.00 -7.82 7.32
CA SER A 44 -5.35 -8.67 6.33
C SER A 44 -3.86 -8.95 6.64
N SER A 45 -3.32 -8.48 7.76
CA SER A 45 -1.89 -8.60 8.11
C SER A 45 -1.42 -10.04 8.30
N SER A 46 -2.34 -10.97 8.54
CA SER A 46 -2.06 -12.42 8.65
C SER A 46 -2.78 -13.24 7.58
N ALA A 47 -3.24 -12.60 6.50
CA ALA A 47 -3.97 -13.26 5.44
C ALA A 47 -3.04 -14.08 4.52
N THR A 48 -3.62 -15.09 3.85
CA THR A 48 -2.97 -15.83 2.78
C THR A 48 -3.51 -15.36 1.44
N PHE A 49 -2.61 -14.99 0.52
CA PHE A 49 -2.92 -14.60 -0.85
C PHE A 49 -2.31 -15.59 -1.84
N GLU A 50 -2.88 -15.66 -3.05
CA GLU A 50 -2.32 -16.46 -4.14
C GLU A 50 -1.57 -15.53 -5.10
N ILE A 51 -0.26 -15.73 -5.23
CA ILE A 51 0.65 -14.91 -6.03
C ILE A 51 1.42 -15.83 -6.97
N ASP A 52 1.23 -15.65 -8.28
CA ASP A 52 1.84 -16.50 -9.32
C ASP A 52 1.56 -18.01 -9.11
N GLY A 53 0.37 -18.35 -8.62
CA GLY A 53 -0.04 -19.73 -8.30
C GLY A 53 0.52 -20.30 -6.99
N GLU A 54 1.30 -19.53 -6.23
CA GLU A 54 1.79 -19.89 -4.90
C GLU A 54 0.99 -19.22 -3.80
N LYS A 55 0.72 -19.93 -2.72
CA LYS A 55 0.08 -19.36 -1.53
C LYS A 55 1.12 -18.72 -0.61
N VAL A 56 1.02 -17.41 -0.43
CA VAL A 56 1.89 -16.65 0.48
C VAL A 56 1.06 -16.21 1.68
N THR A 57 1.44 -16.71 2.87
CA THR A 57 0.84 -16.29 4.15
C THR A 57 1.65 -15.18 4.76
N LEU A 58 0.97 -14.08 5.12
CA LEU A 58 1.59 -12.96 5.80
C LEU A 58 1.60 -13.17 7.32
N SER A 59 2.53 -12.49 7.98
CA SER A 59 2.65 -12.36 9.43
C SER A 59 2.97 -10.92 9.75
N GLY A 60 1.98 -10.18 10.27
CA GLY A 60 2.13 -8.76 10.55
C GLY A 60 2.33 -7.90 9.30
N GLY A 61 1.78 -8.32 8.16
CA GLY A 61 1.88 -7.62 6.87
C GLY A 61 3.09 -7.99 6.02
N HIS A 62 3.93 -8.91 6.48
CA HIS A 62 5.11 -9.40 5.77
C HIS A 62 5.02 -10.90 5.52
N GLY A 63 5.50 -11.37 4.37
CA GLY A 63 5.60 -12.80 4.05
C GLY A 63 6.78 -13.07 3.13
N SER A 64 7.17 -14.34 3.04
CA SER A 64 8.27 -14.76 2.18
C SER A 64 7.91 -16.09 1.49
N SER A 65 8.44 -16.27 0.29
CA SER A 65 8.21 -17.45 -0.56
C SER A 65 9.51 -17.84 -1.26
N ALA A 66 9.62 -19.09 -1.68
CA ALA A 66 10.78 -19.54 -2.44
C ALA A 66 10.74 -18.93 -3.85
N GLY A 67 11.74 -18.12 -4.21
CA GLY A 67 11.86 -17.65 -5.59
C GLY A 67 12.24 -18.77 -6.55
N THR A 68 11.91 -18.59 -7.82
CA THR A 68 12.18 -19.56 -8.90
C THR A 68 13.68 -19.76 -9.18
N ASP A 69 14.51 -18.81 -8.75
CA ASP A 69 15.97 -18.81 -8.82
C ASP A 69 16.65 -19.32 -7.53
N GLY A 70 15.85 -19.76 -6.55
CA GLY A 70 16.34 -20.16 -5.22
C GLY A 70 16.61 -19.00 -4.27
N ILE A 71 16.36 -17.75 -4.68
CA ILE A 71 16.43 -16.57 -3.81
C ILE A 71 15.05 -16.33 -3.21
N ALA A 72 14.99 -16.07 -1.89
CA ALA A 72 13.72 -15.77 -1.25
C ALA A 72 13.07 -14.52 -1.87
N THR A 73 11.76 -14.60 -2.07
CA THR A 73 10.93 -13.50 -2.54
C THR A 73 10.08 -12.99 -1.39
N GLU A 74 10.41 -11.79 -0.94
CA GLU A 74 9.73 -11.07 0.13
C GLU A 74 8.48 -10.37 -0.40
N THR A 75 7.43 -10.36 0.42
CA THR A 75 6.13 -9.74 0.15
C THR A 75 5.75 -8.86 1.33
N GLU A 76 5.31 -7.63 1.06
CA GLU A 76 4.85 -6.70 2.11
C GLU A 76 3.57 -5.97 1.70
N ILE A 77 2.72 -5.67 2.68
CA ILE A 77 1.56 -4.79 2.51
C ILE A 77 2.03 -3.34 2.44
N LEU A 78 1.58 -2.61 1.42
CA LEU A 78 1.80 -1.16 1.32
C LEU A 78 0.76 -0.37 2.12
N ASP A 79 1.06 0.91 2.38
CA ASP A 79 0.22 1.77 3.21
C ASP A 79 -1.19 1.99 2.62
N GLU A 80 -1.27 2.15 1.28
CA GLU A 80 -2.52 2.35 0.56
C GLU A 80 -3.40 1.10 0.59
N LYS A 81 -4.58 1.27 1.19
CA LYS A 81 -5.63 0.26 1.28
C LYS A 81 -6.99 0.93 1.36
N ALA A 82 -8.03 0.16 1.09
CA ALA A 82 -9.40 0.60 1.27
C ALA A 82 -10.25 -0.48 1.89
N PHE A 83 -11.31 -0.05 2.56
CA PHE A 83 -12.33 -0.88 3.16
C PHE A 83 -13.69 -0.56 2.55
N GLY A 84 -14.54 -1.56 2.42
CA GLY A 84 -15.89 -1.40 1.89
C GLY A 84 -16.46 -2.72 1.38
N ASP A 85 -17.76 -2.72 1.10
CA ASP A 85 -18.44 -3.88 0.54
C ASP A 85 -18.04 -4.09 -0.94
N LEU A 86 -17.21 -5.10 -1.20
CA LEU A 86 -16.69 -5.43 -2.52
C LEU A 86 -17.49 -6.56 -3.17
N ASN A 87 -17.96 -7.53 -2.37
CA ASN A 87 -18.69 -8.71 -2.86
C ASN A 87 -20.23 -8.57 -2.83
N GLY A 88 -20.76 -7.50 -2.25
CA GLY A 88 -22.18 -7.19 -2.14
C GLY A 88 -22.91 -7.90 -1.00
N ASP A 89 -22.20 -8.44 -0.01
CA ASP A 89 -22.79 -9.17 1.12
C ASP A 89 -23.09 -8.29 2.35
N SER A 90 -22.96 -6.98 2.20
CA SER A 90 -23.11 -5.97 3.26
C SER A 90 -22.10 -6.09 4.41
N LYS A 91 -21.03 -6.88 4.26
CA LYS A 91 -19.86 -6.84 5.14
C LYS A 91 -18.75 -6.01 4.50
N SER A 92 -17.87 -5.51 5.36
CA SER A 92 -16.72 -4.74 4.93
C SER A 92 -15.61 -5.68 4.49
N ASP A 93 -15.19 -5.60 3.24
CA ASP A 93 -14.01 -6.26 2.69
C ASP A 93 -12.83 -5.28 2.70
N SER A 94 -11.64 -5.74 2.32
CA SER A 94 -10.51 -4.84 2.04
C SER A 94 -9.86 -5.11 0.69
N VAL A 95 -9.32 -4.04 0.10
CA VAL A 95 -8.37 -4.11 -1.02
C VAL A 95 -7.08 -3.47 -0.57
N ILE A 96 -6.00 -4.22 -0.70
CA ILE A 96 -4.65 -3.84 -0.31
C ILE A 96 -3.72 -3.90 -1.53
N LEU A 97 -2.57 -3.25 -1.40
CA LEU A 97 -1.47 -3.42 -2.34
C LEU A 97 -0.36 -4.24 -1.69
N LEU A 98 0.24 -5.12 -2.48
CA LEU A 98 1.38 -5.93 -2.08
C LEU A 98 2.59 -5.53 -2.92
N ALA A 99 3.70 -5.21 -2.27
CA ALA A 99 5.00 -5.12 -2.93
C ALA A 99 5.75 -6.43 -2.78
N ARG A 100 6.36 -6.89 -3.86
CA ARG A 100 7.11 -8.13 -3.92
C ARG A 100 8.50 -7.88 -4.47
N SER A 101 9.52 -8.34 -3.76
CA SER A 101 10.92 -8.19 -4.14
C SER A 101 11.69 -9.46 -3.84
N GLY A 102 12.46 -9.93 -4.81
CA GLY A 102 13.21 -11.18 -4.77
C GLY A 102 13.97 -11.31 -6.08
N GLY A 103 15.16 -11.91 -6.06
CA GLY A 103 15.98 -12.13 -7.26
C GLY A 103 16.14 -10.90 -8.20
N GLY A 104 17.19 -10.10 -8.03
CA GLY A 104 17.43 -8.91 -8.87
C GLY A 104 17.13 -7.58 -8.17
N SER A 105 16.74 -6.54 -8.92
CA SER A 105 16.52 -5.17 -8.41
C SER A 105 15.10 -4.63 -8.61
N GLY A 106 14.17 -5.47 -9.10
CA GLY A 106 12.77 -5.10 -9.31
C GLY A 106 11.97 -5.09 -8.02
N VAL A 107 10.92 -4.28 -7.99
CA VAL A 107 9.87 -4.32 -6.95
C VAL A 107 8.54 -4.34 -7.68
N PHE A 108 7.85 -5.47 -7.62
CA PHE A 108 6.60 -5.69 -8.33
C PHE A 108 5.43 -5.40 -7.40
N VAL A 109 4.48 -4.59 -7.87
CA VAL A 109 3.30 -4.19 -7.08
C VAL A 109 2.06 -4.89 -7.61
N TYR A 110 1.24 -5.41 -6.70
CA TYR A 110 0.03 -6.16 -6.98
C TYR A 110 -1.16 -5.60 -6.20
N ALA A 111 -2.37 -5.72 -6.76
CA ALA A 111 -3.62 -5.52 -6.04
C ALA A 111 -4.15 -6.85 -5.51
N ALA A 112 -4.62 -6.89 -4.27
CA ALA A 112 -5.24 -8.05 -3.67
C ALA A 112 -6.50 -7.65 -2.91
N ALA A 113 -7.52 -8.50 -2.92
CA ALA A 113 -8.70 -8.36 -2.08
C ALA A 113 -8.71 -9.38 -0.93
N PHE A 114 -9.15 -8.96 0.25
CA PHE A 114 -9.43 -9.80 1.41
C PHE A 114 -10.93 -9.74 1.69
N VAL A 115 -11.62 -10.80 1.27
CA VAL A 115 -13.06 -10.77 1.05
C VAL A 115 -13.76 -11.66 2.07
N SER A 116 -14.84 -11.15 2.62
CA SER A 116 -15.73 -11.86 3.53
C SER A 116 -16.41 -13.05 2.85
N GLY A 117 -16.64 -14.10 3.63
CA GLY A 117 -17.32 -15.32 3.19
C GLY A 117 -18.02 -16.01 4.34
N THR A 118 -18.54 -17.22 4.10
CA THR A 118 -19.33 -17.97 5.11
C THR A 118 -18.50 -18.40 6.31
N LEU A 119 -17.22 -18.74 6.11
CA LEU A 119 -16.32 -19.27 7.15
C LEU A 119 -15.30 -18.24 7.68
N GLY A 120 -15.48 -16.96 7.32
CA GLY A 120 -14.53 -15.89 7.64
C GLY A 120 -14.06 -15.16 6.39
N TYR A 121 -12.91 -14.50 6.48
CA TYR A 121 -12.30 -13.77 5.36
C TYR A 121 -11.31 -14.64 4.61
N LYS A 122 -11.18 -14.39 3.31
CA LYS A 122 -10.28 -15.12 2.41
C LYS A 122 -9.51 -14.12 1.53
N GLY A 123 -8.19 -14.29 1.46
CA GLY A 123 -7.36 -13.59 0.48
C GLY A 123 -7.56 -14.14 -0.93
N THR A 124 -7.49 -13.26 -1.91
CA THR A 124 -7.71 -13.58 -3.32
C THR A 124 -6.41 -13.89 -4.06
N GLU A 125 -6.54 -14.34 -5.30
CA GLU A 125 -5.46 -14.23 -6.27
C GLU A 125 -5.18 -12.77 -6.56
N VAL A 126 -3.90 -12.42 -6.62
CA VAL A 126 -3.47 -11.04 -6.81
C VAL A 126 -3.40 -10.66 -8.29
N ILE A 127 -3.53 -9.37 -8.57
CA ILE A 127 -3.43 -8.84 -9.94
C ILE A 127 -2.21 -7.93 -10.02
N PHE A 128 -1.31 -8.23 -10.95
CA PHE A 128 -0.11 -7.41 -11.20
C PHE A 128 -0.48 -6.01 -11.69
N LEU A 129 0.09 -4.99 -11.05
CA LEU A 129 -0.10 -3.58 -11.42
C LEU A 129 1.09 -3.02 -12.20
N GLY A 130 2.31 -3.33 -11.78
CA GLY A 130 3.53 -2.82 -12.43
C GLY A 130 4.82 -3.04 -11.63
N ASP A 131 5.96 -2.72 -12.24
CA ASP A 131 7.30 -2.72 -11.61
C ASP A 131 7.69 -1.30 -11.21
N ARG A 132 7.98 -1.09 -9.92
CA ARG A 132 8.40 0.18 -9.32
C ARG A 132 7.46 1.35 -9.62
N ILE A 133 6.16 1.07 -9.63
CA ILE A 133 5.12 2.11 -9.65
C ILE A 133 5.05 2.83 -8.31
N ALA A 134 4.45 4.02 -8.29
CA ALA A 134 4.19 4.78 -7.07
C ALA A 134 2.68 4.81 -6.76
N PRO A 135 2.17 3.93 -5.87
CA PRO A 135 0.79 3.98 -5.42
C PRO A 135 0.38 5.36 -4.90
N GLN A 136 -0.87 5.74 -5.17
CA GLN A 136 -1.42 7.04 -4.75
C GLN A 136 -2.67 6.86 -3.89
N SER A 137 -3.56 5.94 -4.27
CA SER A 137 -4.78 5.67 -3.50
C SER A 137 -5.42 4.36 -3.89
N VAL A 138 -6.07 3.71 -2.92
CA VAL A 138 -7.06 2.65 -3.14
C VAL A 138 -8.40 3.14 -2.61
N SER A 139 -9.50 2.79 -3.27
CA SER A 139 -10.86 3.10 -2.81
C SER A 139 -11.81 1.97 -3.20
N ILE A 140 -12.86 1.76 -2.42
CA ILE A 140 -13.97 0.84 -2.74
C ILE A 140 -15.26 1.64 -2.74
N SER A 141 -16.03 1.56 -3.83
CA SER A 141 -17.33 2.20 -3.95
C SER A 141 -18.25 1.39 -4.84
N ASN A 142 -19.46 1.11 -4.37
CA ASN A 142 -20.49 0.38 -5.10
C ASN A 142 -19.98 -0.97 -5.68
N GLY A 143 -19.25 -1.76 -4.87
CA GLY A 143 -18.69 -3.04 -5.30
C GLY A 143 -17.54 -2.94 -6.31
N VAL A 144 -16.98 -1.74 -6.53
CA VAL A 144 -15.85 -1.51 -7.43
C VAL A 144 -14.67 -0.95 -6.64
N ALA A 145 -13.54 -1.64 -6.71
CA ALA A 145 -12.28 -1.13 -6.21
C ALA A 145 -11.59 -0.29 -7.30
N THR A 146 -11.08 0.88 -6.95
CA THR A 146 -10.28 1.72 -7.85
C THR A 146 -8.90 1.93 -7.23
N VAL A 147 -7.86 1.53 -7.97
CA VAL A 147 -6.46 1.75 -7.60
C VAL A 147 -5.88 2.81 -8.52
N LYS A 148 -5.28 3.84 -7.92
CA LYS A 148 -4.54 4.88 -8.64
C LYS A 148 -3.08 4.83 -8.25
N PHE A 149 -2.22 4.96 -9.25
CA PHE A 149 -0.76 4.97 -9.09
C PHE A 149 -0.12 5.81 -10.19
N LEU A 150 1.15 6.15 -9.99
CA LEU A 150 1.99 6.72 -11.05
C LEU A 150 2.86 5.61 -11.63
N ASP A 151 2.97 5.60 -12.96
CA ASP A 151 3.89 4.77 -13.71
C ASP A 151 4.92 5.65 -14.43
N ARG A 152 5.99 5.06 -14.94
CA ARG A 152 6.98 5.74 -15.77
C ARG A 152 6.47 5.89 -17.20
N LYS A 153 7.06 6.82 -17.95
CA LYS A 153 6.77 6.89 -19.40
C LYS A 153 7.38 5.69 -20.11
N GLU A 154 6.79 5.33 -21.24
CA GLU A 154 7.35 4.31 -22.11
C GLU A 154 8.80 4.68 -22.50
N GLY A 155 9.71 3.72 -22.35
CA GLY A 155 11.13 3.90 -22.66
C GLY A 155 11.96 4.59 -21.57
N GLU A 156 11.35 5.11 -20.49
CA GLU A 156 12.11 5.63 -19.36
C GLU A 156 12.81 4.50 -18.58
N ALA A 157 14.03 4.80 -18.11
CA ALA A 157 14.78 3.89 -17.28
C ALA A 157 13.99 3.56 -16.00
N PHE A 158 14.13 2.35 -15.47
CA PHE A 158 13.43 1.97 -14.25
C PHE A 158 13.90 2.69 -12.98
N ALA A 159 14.99 3.46 -13.06
CA ALA A 159 15.42 4.36 -11.99
C ALA A 159 14.77 5.75 -12.09
N ALA A 160 14.04 6.04 -13.16
CA ALA A 160 13.30 7.28 -13.31
C ALA A 160 12.09 7.28 -12.35
N GLU A 161 11.76 8.46 -11.84
CA GLU A 161 10.59 8.64 -10.99
C GLU A 161 9.29 8.42 -11.80
N PRO A 162 8.33 7.61 -11.33
CA PRO A 162 7.03 7.47 -11.96
C PRO A 162 6.26 8.79 -11.99
N THR A 163 5.73 9.18 -13.16
CA THR A 163 5.05 10.48 -13.36
C THR A 163 3.73 10.41 -14.15
N VAL A 164 3.43 9.27 -14.77
CA VAL A 164 2.25 9.06 -15.60
C VAL A 164 1.11 8.52 -14.73
N PRO A 165 0.00 9.25 -14.55
CA PRO A 165 -1.10 8.76 -13.74
C PRO A 165 -1.84 7.62 -14.42
N VAL A 166 -2.05 6.53 -13.68
CA VAL A 166 -2.81 5.35 -14.09
C VAL A 166 -3.93 5.10 -13.08
N SER A 167 -5.09 4.67 -13.58
CA SER A 167 -6.25 4.29 -12.78
C SER A 167 -6.80 2.96 -13.28
N LYS A 168 -6.81 1.94 -12.42
CA LYS A 168 -7.37 0.61 -12.70
C LYS A 168 -8.59 0.35 -11.82
N GLN A 169 -9.58 -0.34 -12.36
CA GLN A 169 -10.80 -0.73 -11.65
C GLN A 169 -10.89 -2.25 -11.54
N PHE A 170 -11.33 -2.73 -10.38
CA PHE A 170 -11.42 -4.14 -10.06
C PHE A 170 -12.77 -4.46 -9.43
N VAL A 171 -13.22 -5.69 -9.62
CA VAL A 171 -14.47 -6.22 -9.06
C VAL A 171 -14.24 -7.61 -8.49
N TYR A 172 -15.04 -7.97 -7.48
CA TYR A 172 -15.13 -9.34 -7.02
C TYR A 172 -16.40 -10.00 -7.57
N LYS A 173 -16.24 -11.03 -8.42
CA LYS A 173 -17.36 -11.73 -9.05
C LYS A 173 -17.10 -13.22 -9.14
N ASN A 174 -18.10 -14.03 -8.85
CA ASN A 174 -18.04 -15.50 -8.90
C ASN A 174 -16.86 -16.08 -8.11
N GLY A 175 -16.51 -15.47 -6.98
CA GLY A 175 -15.41 -15.94 -6.13
C GLY A 175 -14.01 -15.45 -6.50
N GLU A 176 -13.87 -14.61 -7.54
CA GLU A 176 -12.57 -14.14 -8.04
C GLU A 176 -12.51 -12.61 -8.06
N PHE A 177 -11.33 -12.08 -7.75
CA PHE A 177 -10.96 -10.67 -7.90
C PHE A 177 -10.38 -10.47 -9.31
N ARG A 178 -10.90 -9.48 -10.05
CA ARG A 178 -10.61 -9.32 -11.49
C ARG A 178 -10.51 -7.84 -11.85
N GLU A 179 -9.65 -7.50 -12.82
CA GLU A 179 -9.73 -6.19 -13.49
C GLU A 179 -11.03 -6.11 -14.30
N LYS A 180 -11.69 -4.94 -14.28
CA LYS A 180 -13.00 -4.70 -14.88
C LYS A 180 -12.93 -4.49 -16.39
#